data_AF-A0A519DG40-F1
#
_entry.id   AF-A0A519DG40-F1
#
_cell.length_a   1.000
_cell.length_b   1.000
_cell.length_c   1.000
_cell.angle_alpha   90.00
_cell.angle_beta   90.00
_cell.angle_gamma   90.00
#
_symmetry.space_group_name_H-M   'P 1'
#
loop_
_entity.id
_entity.type
_entity.pdbx_description
1 polymer ?
#
loop_
_entity_poly.entity_id
_entity_poly.type
_entity_poly.pdbx_seq_one_letter_code
_entity_poly.pdbx_strand_id
1 'polypeptide(L)'
;MSQSSSELTMVFIARKDLKLSAGKLAAQVGHATAECVTKAERTEPRMLDRYMRVGQRKVVCQAVNEDELRRLFGEAKNAGIIASLITDAGHTEIPAGTV
;
A
#
# COMPACT_ATOMS: atom_id res chain seq x y z
N MET A 1 -11.02 -23.64 -20.31
CA MET A 1 -10.03 -23.35 -19.26
C MET A 1 -10.13 -21.86 -18.94
N SER A 2 -10.77 -21.49 -17.83
CA SER A 2 -10.76 -20.10 -17.38
C SER A 2 -9.32 -19.78 -16.97
N GLN A 3 -8.60 -19.03 -17.80
CA GLN A 3 -7.39 -18.37 -17.33
C GLN A 3 -7.81 -17.56 -16.12
N SER A 4 -7.35 -17.93 -14.92
CA SER A 4 -7.44 -17.03 -13.79
C SER A 4 -6.49 -15.89 -14.12
N SER A 5 -6.99 -14.88 -14.83
CA SER A 5 -6.29 -13.62 -15.01
C SER A 5 -6.02 -13.15 -13.60
N SER A 6 -4.77 -13.25 -13.14
CA SER A 6 -4.38 -12.86 -11.79
C SER A 6 -4.80 -11.40 -11.63
N GLU A 7 -5.87 -11.17 -10.86
CA GLU A 7 -6.44 -9.84 -10.68
C GLU A 7 -5.36 -8.93 -10.07
N LEU A 8 -5.04 -7.84 -10.79
CA LEU A 8 -4.13 -6.83 -10.27
C LEU A 8 -4.72 -6.26 -8.98
N THR A 9 -3.98 -6.40 -7.89
CA THR A 9 -4.44 -6.04 -6.54
C THR A 9 -3.42 -5.13 -5.89
N MET A 10 -3.89 -4.03 -5.29
CA MET A 10 -3.09 -3.20 -4.42
C MET A 10 -3.31 -3.65 -2.97
N VAL A 11 -2.23 -4.02 -2.30
CA VAL A 11 -2.26 -4.47 -0.90
C VAL A 11 -1.70 -3.37 0.00
N PHE A 12 -2.44 -3.01 1.04
CA PHE A 12 -2.04 -2.07 2.07
C PHE A 12 -1.72 -2.86 3.33
N ILE A 13 -0.61 -2.56 3.98
CA ILE A 13 -0.22 -3.22 5.22
C ILE A 13 -0.14 -2.16 6.30
N ALA A 14 -1.11 -2.19 7.22
CA ALA A 14 -1.18 -1.24 8.32
C ALA A 14 -0.58 -1.84 9.58
N ARG A 15 0.15 -1.02 10.34
CA ARG A 15 0.66 -1.39 11.65
C ARG A 15 -0.45 -1.55 12.68
N LYS A 16 -0.57 -2.74 13.27
CA LYS A 16 -1.57 -3.06 14.29
C LYS A 16 -1.26 -2.41 15.64
N ASP A 17 0.01 -2.23 15.95
CA ASP A 17 0.48 -1.66 17.22
C ASP A 17 0.16 -0.15 17.37
N LEU A 18 -0.01 0.57 16.25
CA LEU A 18 -0.35 1.98 16.25
C LEU A 18 -1.81 2.30 16.64
N LYS A 19 -2.68 1.28 16.74
CA LYS A 19 -4.10 1.41 17.16
C LYS A 19 -4.83 2.58 16.46
N LEU A 20 -4.62 2.75 15.16
CA LEU A 20 -5.22 3.83 14.38
C LEU A 20 -6.75 3.80 14.45
N SER A 21 -7.36 4.98 14.57
CA SER A 21 -8.79 5.12 14.32
C SER A 21 -9.13 4.74 12.88
N ALA A 22 -10.38 4.32 12.64
CA ALA A 22 -10.82 3.91 11.29
C ALA A 22 -10.64 5.03 10.25
N GLY A 23 -10.89 6.29 10.64
CA GLY A 23 -10.69 7.45 9.78
C GLY A 23 -9.22 7.69 9.44
N LYS A 24 -8.32 7.55 10.43
CA LYS A 24 -6.88 7.71 10.20
C LYS A 24 -6.33 6.59 9.32
N LEU A 25 -6.76 5.35 9.54
CA LEU A 25 -6.42 4.23 8.66
C LEU A 25 -6.89 4.49 7.22
N ALA A 26 -8.12 4.98 7.03
CA ALA A 26 -8.65 5.30 5.71
C ALA A 26 -7.83 6.41 5.02
N ALA A 27 -7.43 7.46 5.74
CA ALA A 27 -6.58 8.52 5.22
C ALA A 27 -5.21 7.99 4.78
N GLN A 28 -4.57 7.14 5.60
CA GLN A 28 -3.27 6.53 5.28
C GLN A 28 -3.35 5.59 4.06
N VAL A 29 -4.43 4.81 3.94
CA VAL A 29 -4.71 4.00 2.73
C VAL A 29 -4.90 4.89 1.49
N GLY A 30 -5.55 6.04 1.65
CA GLY A 30 -5.69 7.05 0.60
C GLY A 30 -4.33 7.58 0.12
N HIS A 31 -3.46 7.98 1.05
CA HIS A 31 -2.09 8.43 0.73
C HIS A 31 -1.27 7.33 0.04
N ALA A 32 -1.31 6.11 0.59
CA ALA A 32 -0.64 4.95 0.01
C ALA A 32 -1.10 4.67 -1.43
N THR A 33 -2.40 4.83 -1.70
CA THR A 33 -2.96 4.63 -3.04
C THR A 33 -2.38 5.66 -4.01
N ALA A 34 -2.40 6.94 -3.64
CA ALA A 34 -1.88 8.03 -4.48
C ALA A 34 -0.40 7.80 -4.82
N GLU A 35 0.44 7.50 -3.82
CA GLU A 35 1.86 7.22 -3.99
C GLU A 35 2.12 6.05 -4.95
N CYS A 36 1.43 4.92 -4.75
CA CYS A 36 1.60 3.75 -5.62
C CYS A 36 1.11 4.00 -7.05
N VAL A 37 0.01 4.74 -7.22
CA VAL A 37 -0.51 5.12 -8.55
C VAL A 37 0.47 6.05 -9.27
N THR A 38 0.95 7.11 -8.61
CA THR A 38 1.94 8.04 -9.21
C THR A 38 3.23 7.31 -9.56
N LYS A 39 3.68 6.37 -8.73
CA LYS A 39 4.86 5.55 -9.05
C LYS A 39 4.61 4.62 -10.24
N ALA A 40 3.45 3.96 -10.28
CA ALA A 40 3.07 3.08 -11.38
C ALA A 40 2.88 3.82 -12.70
N GLU A 41 2.37 5.06 -12.68
CA GLU A 41 2.24 5.89 -13.87
C GLU A 41 3.60 6.15 -14.55
N ARG A 42 4.65 6.34 -13.74
CA ARG A 42 6.00 6.60 -14.23
C ARG A 42 6.76 5.34 -14.64
N THR A 43 6.50 4.21 -13.98
CA THR A 43 7.32 2.99 -14.11
C THR A 43 6.63 1.88 -14.90
N GLU A 44 5.32 1.73 -14.75
CA GLU A 44 4.52 0.64 -15.32
C GLU A 44 3.13 1.13 -15.81
N PRO A 45 3.05 2.13 -16.72
CA PRO A 45 1.79 2.78 -17.10
C PRO A 45 0.76 1.82 -17.72
N ARG A 46 1.22 0.77 -18.42
CA ARG A 46 0.34 -0.26 -18.99
C ARG A 46 -0.27 -1.16 -17.90
N MET A 47 0.50 -1.47 -16.86
CA MET A 47 -0.01 -2.23 -15.71
C MET A 47 -1.04 -1.40 -14.94
N LEU A 48 -0.77 -0.09 -14.79
CA LEU A 48 -1.70 0.85 -14.17
C LEU A 48 -3.02 0.95 -14.95
N ASP A 49 -2.99 1.14 -16.27
CA ASP A 49 -4.20 1.18 -17.10
C ASP A 49 -5.02 -0.11 -16.94
N ARG A 50 -4.36 -1.28 -16.95
CA ARG A 50 -5.06 -2.55 -16.70
C ARG A 50 -5.67 -2.61 -15.30
N TYR A 51 -4.94 -2.22 -14.26
CA TYR A 51 -5.43 -2.14 -12.88
C TYR A 51 -6.67 -1.24 -12.77
N MET A 52 -6.65 -0.09 -13.45
CA MET A 52 -7.76 0.86 -13.51
C MET A 52 -9.01 0.26 -14.17
N ARG A 53 -8.84 -0.58 -15.21
CA ARG A 53 -9.95 -1.23 -15.92
C ARG A 53 -10.53 -2.45 -15.20
N VAL A 54 -9.75 -3.10 -14.33
CA VAL A 54 -10.19 -4.30 -13.58
C VAL A 54 -10.71 -3.96 -12.17
N GLY A 55 -11.29 -2.77 -12.00
CA GLY A 55 -11.98 -2.37 -10.76
C GLY A 55 -11.07 -1.93 -9.63
N GLN A 56 -9.75 -1.81 -9.86
CA GLN A 56 -8.80 -1.24 -8.91
C GLN A 56 -8.87 -1.90 -7.52
N ARG A 57 -8.79 -3.24 -7.48
CA ARG A 57 -8.96 -4.02 -6.25
C ARG A 57 -7.96 -3.61 -5.17
N LYS A 58 -8.47 -3.34 -3.97
CA LYS A 58 -7.72 -2.91 -2.79
C LYS A 58 -7.96 -3.87 -1.64
N VAL A 59 -6.89 -4.32 -1.00
CA VAL A 59 -6.95 -5.22 0.16
C VAL A 59 -6.12 -4.65 1.28
N VAL A 60 -6.73 -4.49 2.46
CA VAL A 60 -6.04 -4.00 3.66
C VAL A 60 -5.71 -5.18 4.57
N CYS A 61 -4.43 -5.33 4.86
CA CYS A 61 -3.84 -6.33 5.76
C CYS A 61 -3.17 -5.61 6.93
N GLN A 62 -2.69 -6.39 7.91
CA GLN A 62 -2.02 -5.87 9.10
C GLN A 62 -0.65 -6.50 9.28
N ALA A 63 0.32 -5.69 9.69
CA ALA A 63 1.58 -6.12 10.27
C ALA A 63 1.54 -5.90 11.79
N VAL A 64 2.23 -6.74 12.56
CA VAL A 64 2.24 -6.65 14.02
C VAL A 64 2.98 -5.42 14.53
N ASN A 65 4.03 -4.98 13.82
CA ASN A 65 4.88 -3.86 14.17
C ASN A 65 5.63 -3.28 12.94
N GLU A 66 6.48 -2.29 13.19
CA GLU A 66 7.29 -1.63 12.16
C GLU A 66 8.30 -2.59 11.49
N ASP A 67 8.94 -3.46 12.26
CA ASP A 67 9.96 -4.37 11.75
C ASP A 67 9.36 -5.34 10.71
N GLU A 68 8.18 -5.88 10.99
CA GLU A 68 7.45 -6.70 10.04
C GLU A 68 7.05 -5.90 8.79
N LEU A 69 6.55 -4.67 8.96
CA LEU A 69 6.21 -3.80 7.83
C LEU A 69 7.42 -3.53 6.93
N ARG A 70 8.58 -3.21 7.54
CA ARG A 70 9.84 -2.96 6.81
C ARG A 70 10.37 -4.20 6.12
N ARG A 71 10.27 -5.38 6.75
CA ARG A 71 10.61 -6.67 6.14
C ARG A 71 9.76 -6.93 4.89
N LEU A 72 8.43 -6.81 5.02
CA LEU A 72 7.49 -7.02 3.91
C LEU A 72 7.72 -6.02 2.76
N PHE A 73 8.03 -4.76 3.08
CA PHE A 73 8.42 -3.77 2.09
C PHE A 73 9.70 -4.15 1.33
N GLY A 74 10.72 -4.67 2.03
CA GLY A 74 11.95 -5.19 1.42
C GLY A 74 11.68 -6.37 0.48
N GLU A 75 10.87 -7.33 0.93
CA GLU A 75 10.46 -8.50 0.14
C GLU A 75 9.71 -8.08 -1.12
N ALA A 76 8.75 -7.15 -1.00
CA ALA A 76 8.00 -6.63 -2.15
C ALA A 76 8.93 -5.95 -3.18
N LYS A 77 9.88 -5.13 -2.72
CA LYS A 77 10.87 -4.50 -3.61
C LYS A 77 11.76 -5.53 -4.30
N ASN A 78 12.23 -6.54 -3.59
CA ASN A 78 13.06 -7.61 -4.15
C ASN A 78 12.29 -8.45 -5.19
N ALA A 79 10.98 -8.59 -5.02
CA ALA A 79 10.09 -9.25 -5.98
C ALA A 79 9.71 -8.36 -7.19
N GLY A 80 10.21 -7.12 -7.26
CA GLY A 80 9.88 -6.18 -8.34
C GLY A 80 8.46 -5.59 -8.24
N ILE A 81 7.82 -5.68 -7.08
CA ILE A 81 6.49 -5.12 -6.84
C ILE A 81 6.61 -3.62 -6.58
N ILE A 82 5.69 -2.85 -7.19
CA ILE A 82 5.56 -1.41 -6.89
C ILE A 82 5.08 -1.26 -5.45
N ALA A 83 6.00 -0.85 -4.58
CA ALA A 83 5.73 -0.62 -3.17
C ALA A 83 6.20 0.78 -2.75
N SER A 84 5.47 1.37 -1.81
CA SER A 84 5.79 2.62 -1.12
C SER A 84 5.59 2.43 0.38
N LEU A 85 6.48 3.04 1.17
CA LEU A 85 6.40 3.07 2.62
C LEU A 85 5.84 4.42 3.02
N ILE A 86 4.72 4.44 3.73
CA ILE A 86 4.02 5.68 4.07
C ILE A 86 4.40 6.11 5.47
N THR A 87 4.75 7.38 5.60
CA THR A 87 5.13 8.00 6.86
C THR A 87 4.11 9.08 7.21
N ASP A 88 3.58 9.06 8.42
CA ASP A 88 2.76 10.15 8.93
C ASP A 88 3.67 11.37 9.18
N ALA A 89 3.36 12.48 8.51
CA ALA A 89 4.06 13.76 8.69
C ALA A 89 3.83 14.37 10.10
N GLY A 90 2.95 13.78 10.92
CA GLY A 90 2.88 14.07 12.36
C GLY A 90 1.95 15.20 12.75
N HIS A 91 0.86 15.41 12.01
CA HIS A 91 -0.16 16.40 12.39
C HIS A 91 -1.32 15.82 13.22
N THR A 92 -1.20 14.59 13.74
CA THR A 92 -2.27 13.89 14.47
C THR A 92 -1.73 12.93 15.55
N GLU A 93 -2.55 11.97 16.00
CA GLU A 93 -2.46 11.03 17.15
C GLU A 93 -1.14 10.25 17.36
N ILE A 94 -0.12 10.39 16.51
CA ILE A 94 1.12 9.61 16.53
C ILE A 94 2.30 10.54 16.20
N PRO A 95 3.51 10.31 16.77
CA PRO A 95 4.69 11.12 16.47
C PRO A 95 4.99 11.24 14.97
N ALA A 96 5.44 12.44 14.57
CA ALA A 96 5.94 12.69 13.22
C ALA A 96 7.04 11.69 12.84
N GLY A 97 7.02 11.22 11.60
CA GLY A 97 8.00 10.25 11.12
C GLY A 97 7.64 8.79 11.37
N THR A 98 6.45 8.52 11.92
CA THR A 98 6.00 7.14 12.13
C THR A 98 5.58 6.52 10.81
N VAL A 99 6.18 5.35 10.53
CA VAL A 99 5.89 4.47 9.41
C VAL A 99 4.94 3.37 9.86
#